data_AF-A0A1J4T6G2-F1
#
_entry.id   AF-A0A1J4T6G2-F1
#
_cell.length_a   1.000
_cell.length_b   1.000
_cell.length_c   1.000
_cell.angle_alpha   90.00
_cell.angle_beta   90.00
_cell.angle_gamma   90.00
#
_symmetry.space_group_name_H-M   'P 1'
#
loop_
_entity.id
_entity.type
_entity.pdbx_description
1 polymer ?
#
loop_
_entity_poly.entity_id
_entity_poly.type
_entity_poly.pdbx_seq_one_letter_code
_entity_poly.pdbx_strand_id
1 'polypeptide(L)'
;MSANTASPDALVTDADLKSALRAHITIVLMARVCVDDARRTEALRDYLAVTQAVTDVGAADTLAMMVPPLMPSLYRRWIGMFAERLFETAPQAQLEILCDGSEENGGALALAFVMFLESARMEKQMAEDLKAFSGAAGGGGEQEAQLADLAASYLRARVVRLAEKNAGPGATANMAPKGGSAKKGGQKGRKKPADN
;
A
#
# COMPACT_ATOMS: atom_id res chain seq x y z
N MET A 1 20.80 14.16 -41.45
CA MET A 1 19.84 13.86 -40.37
C MET A 1 20.32 12.58 -39.69
N SER A 2 21.16 12.71 -38.68
CA SER A 2 21.65 11.55 -37.93
C SER A 2 20.54 11.10 -36.99
N ALA A 3 20.01 9.90 -37.23
CA ALA A 3 19.11 9.26 -36.29
C ALA A 3 19.86 9.06 -34.98
N ASN A 4 19.38 9.71 -33.92
CA ASN A 4 19.84 9.47 -32.57
C ASN A 4 19.39 8.06 -32.18
N THR A 5 20.22 7.06 -32.43
CA THR A 5 20.00 5.68 -32.00
C THR A 5 20.32 5.58 -30.51
N ALA A 6 19.46 6.15 -29.67
CA ALA A 6 19.48 5.86 -28.25
C ALA A 6 19.18 4.36 -28.08
N SER A 7 19.98 3.66 -27.27
CA SER A 7 19.72 2.27 -26.93
C SER A 7 18.32 2.16 -26.32
N PRO A 8 17.48 1.19 -26.73
CA PRO A 8 16.11 1.06 -26.22
C PRO A 8 16.04 0.88 -24.69
N ASP A 9 17.15 0.50 -24.07
CA ASP A 9 17.29 0.29 -22.62
C ASP A 9 17.99 1.44 -21.89
N ALA A 10 18.29 2.56 -22.57
CA ALA A 10 18.97 3.69 -21.95
C ALA A 10 18.09 4.36 -20.89
N LEU A 11 18.64 4.57 -19.69
CA LEU A 11 17.99 5.35 -18.63
C LEU A 11 18.07 6.85 -18.92
N VAL A 12 17.19 7.62 -18.28
CA VAL A 12 17.15 9.08 -18.40
C VAL A 12 18.41 9.70 -17.78
N THR A 13 19.24 10.33 -18.60
CA THR A 13 20.47 11.03 -18.14
C THR A 13 20.37 12.55 -18.28
N ASP A 14 19.51 13.04 -19.17
CA ASP A 14 19.28 14.46 -19.37
C ASP A 14 18.48 15.07 -18.19
N ALA A 15 19.04 16.10 -17.56
CA ALA A 15 18.50 16.69 -16.35
C ALA A 15 17.20 17.46 -16.60
N ASP A 16 17.08 18.13 -17.74
CA ASP A 16 15.92 18.94 -18.09
C ASP A 16 14.73 18.04 -18.43
N LEU A 17 14.97 16.98 -19.20
CA LEU A 17 13.99 15.95 -19.49
C LEU A 17 13.55 15.24 -18.21
N LYS A 18 14.48 14.84 -17.34
CA LYS A 18 14.16 14.22 -16.04
C LYS A 18 13.28 15.14 -15.18
N SER A 19 13.56 16.43 -15.18
CA SER A 19 12.76 17.45 -14.49
C SER A 19 11.35 17.56 -15.08
N ALA A 20 11.23 17.62 -16.40
CA ALA A 20 9.95 17.70 -17.11
C ALA A 20 9.07 16.46 -16.85
N LEU A 21 9.65 15.25 -16.97
CA LEU A 21 8.96 14.00 -16.68
C LEU A 21 8.49 13.93 -15.22
N ARG A 22 9.33 14.37 -14.26
CA ARG A 22 8.94 14.42 -12.85
C ARG A 22 7.77 15.37 -12.61
N ALA A 23 7.81 16.55 -13.22
CA ALA A 23 6.73 17.52 -13.11
C ALA A 23 5.43 16.93 -13.67
N HIS A 24 5.50 16.28 -14.83
CA HIS A 24 4.37 15.57 -15.43
C HIS A 24 3.79 14.50 -14.48
N ILE A 25 4.63 13.57 -14.01
CA ILE A 25 4.22 12.52 -13.06
C ILE A 25 3.54 13.12 -11.83
N THR A 26 4.10 14.19 -11.28
CA THR A 26 3.56 14.86 -10.09
C THR A 26 2.18 15.44 -10.36
N ILE A 27 2.00 16.16 -11.47
CA ILE A 27 0.73 16.78 -11.85
C ILE A 27 -0.33 15.70 -12.05
N VAL A 28 -0.01 14.68 -12.85
CA VAL A 28 -0.93 13.61 -13.24
C VAL A 28 -1.38 12.79 -12.03
N LEU A 29 -0.47 12.44 -11.13
CA LEU A 29 -0.80 11.66 -9.94
C LEU A 29 -1.55 12.48 -8.89
N MET A 30 -1.13 13.72 -8.62
CA MET A 30 -1.85 14.59 -7.67
C MET A 30 -3.30 14.82 -8.11
N ALA A 31 -3.52 15.05 -9.40
CA ALA A 31 -4.85 15.22 -9.98
C ALA A 31 -5.74 13.96 -9.92
N ARG A 32 -5.16 12.79 -9.60
CA ARG A 32 -5.92 11.54 -9.44
C ARG A 32 -6.10 11.15 -7.97
N VAL A 33 -5.08 11.33 -7.14
CA VAL A 33 -5.06 10.78 -5.77
C VAL A 33 -5.35 11.83 -4.70
N CYS A 34 -5.34 13.11 -5.03
CA CYS A 34 -5.40 14.20 -4.06
C CYS A 34 -6.14 15.43 -4.63
N VAL A 35 -7.40 15.22 -5.05
CA VAL A 35 -8.24 16.24 -5.68
C VAL A 35 -8.96 17.08 -4.64
N ASP A 36 -9.90 16.48 -3.91
CA ASP A 36 -10.67 17.12 -2.86
C ASP A 36 -11.21 16.08 -1.87
N ASP A 37 -11.48 16.53 -0.65
CA ASP A 37 -11.94 15.67 0.45
C ASP A 37 -13.37 15.16 0.27
N ALA A 38 -14.22 15.85 -0.51
CA ALA A 38 -15.58 15.39 -0.75
C ALA A 38 -15.60 14.16 -1.65
N ARG A 39 -14.82 14.18 -2.74
CA ARG A 39 -14.61 13.02 -3.63
C ARG A 39 -13.93 11.86 -2.91
N ARG A 40 -13.02 12.14 -1.97
CA ARG A 40 -12.45 11.10 -1.08
C ARG A 40 -13.54 10.41 -0.28
N THR A 41 -14.38 11.19 0.40
CA THR A 41 -15.47 10.67 1.23
C THR A 41 -16.51 9.90 0.39
N GLU A 42 -16.86 10.40 -0.79
CA GLU A 42 -17.73 9.71 -1.75
C GLU A 42 -17.14 8.35 -2.17
N ALA A 43 -15.88 8.33 -2.62
CA ALA A 43 -15.20 7.10 -3.02
C ALA A 43 -15.10 6.07 -1.88
N LEU A 44 -14.89 6.53 -0.64
CA LEU A 44 -14.87 5.65 0.53
C LEU A 44 -16.24 5.05 0.81
N ARG A 45 -17.32 5.81 0.67
CA ARG A 45 -18.70 5.31 0.84
C ARG A 45 -19.03 4.27 -0.23
N ASP A 46 -18.73 4.56 -1.48
CA ASP A 46 -18.95 3.65 -2.61
C ASP A 46 -18.18 2.35 -2.41
N TYR A 47 -16.91 2.44 -2.02
CA TYR A 47 -16.09 1.27 -1.71
C TYR A 47 -16.70 0.43 -0.58
N LEU A 48 -17.12 1.05 0.53
CA LEU A 48 -17.72 0.36 1.67
C LEU A 48 -19.05 -0.32 1.31
N ALA A 49 -19.84 0.31 0.42
CA ALA A 49 -21.09 -0.25 -0.09
C ALA A 49 -20.84 -1.44 -1.02
N VAL A 50 -19.94 -1.30 -2.00
CA VAL A 50 -19.60 -2.37 -2.97
C VAL A 50 -18.98 -3.58 -2.27
N THR A 51 -18.12 -3.35 -1.28
CA THR A 51 -17.49 -4.43 -0.51
C THR A 51 -18.40 -5.04 0.54
N GLN A 52 -19.61 -4.51 0.72
CA GLN A 52 -20.53 -4.87 1.81
C GLN A 52 -19.81 -4.88 3.17
N ALA A 53 -18.87 -3.94 3.35
CA ALA A 53 -18.13 -3.80 4.60
C ALA A 53 -19.07 -3.40 5.75
N VAL A 54 -20.18 -2.73 5.40
CA VAL A 54 -21.25 -2.31 6.30
C VAL A 54 -22.60 -2.72 5.73
N THR A 55 -23.54 -3.04 6.61
CA THR A 55 -24.92 -3.42 6.25
C THR A 55 -25.89 -2.24 6.30
N ASP A 56 -25.45 -1.10 6.83
CA ASP A 56 -26.23 0.13 6.99
C ASP A 56 -25.54 1.31 6.29
N VAL A 57 -26.34 2.16 5.64
CA VAL A 57 -25.85 3.33 4.88
C VAL A 57 -25.30 4.41 5.82
N GLY A 58 -25.89 4.61 7.00
CA GLY A 58 -25.40 5.56 8.00
C GLY A 58 -24.03 5.15 8.58
N ALA A 59 -23.76 3.85 8.67
CA ALA A 59 -22.46 3.33 9.07
C ALA A 59 -21.37 3.60 8.02
N ALA A 60 -21.68 3.57 6.71
CA ALA A 60 -20.73 3.90 5.64
C ALA A 60 -20.26 5.35 5.74
N ASP A 61 -21.21 6.28 5.94
CA ASP A 61 -20.93 7.71 6.10
C ASP A 61 -20.06 7.98 7.32
N THR A 62 -20.40 7.36 8.45
CA THR A 62 -19.64 7.50 9.69
C THR A 62 -18.20 7.01 9.52
N LEU A 63 -18.01 5.83 8.93
CA LEU A 63 -16.67 5.28 8.69
C LEU A 63 -15.87 6.13 7.70
N ALA A 64 -16.48 6.61 6.62
CA ALA A 64 -15.80 7.46 5.64
C ALA A 64 -15.31 8.79 6.25
N MET A 65 -16.05 9.36 7.21
CA MET A 65 -15.62 10.54 7.97
C MET A 65 -14.50 10.25 8.97
N MET A 66 -14.40 9.02 9.47
CA MET A 66 -13.32 8.60 10.39
C MET A 66 -11.98 8.36 9.69
N VAL A 67 -11.99 8.14 8.36
CA VAL A 67 -10.74 8.07 7.59
C VAL A 67 -10.13 9.47 7.49
N PRO A 68 -8.86 9.65 7.88
CA PRO A 68 -8.18 10.94 7.85
C PRO A 68 -8.34 11.69 6.52
N PRO A 69 -8.33 13.04 6.53
CA PRO A 69 -8.40 13.85 5.33
C PRO A 69 -7.22 13.59 4.40
N LEU A 70 -7.32 14.08 3.16
CA LEU A 70 -6.20 14.05 2.24
C LEU A 70 -5.00 14.76 2.87
N MET A 71 -3.80 14.19 2.65
CA MET A 71 -2.53 14.75 3.13
C MET A 71 -1.65 15.10 1.93
N PRO A 72 -1.86 16.26 1.26
CA PRO A 72 -1.19 16.60 0.00
C PRO A 72 0.34 16.57 0.08
N SER A 73 0.91 16.92 1.22
CA SER A 73 2.36 16.90 1.45
C SER A 73 2.92 15.47 1.46
N LEU A 74 2.22 14.51 2.08
CA LEU A 74 2.62 13.10 2.08
C LEU A 74 2.50 12.49 0.69
N TYR A 75 1.39 12.72 -0.02
CA TYR A 75 1.24 12.24 -1.39
C TYR A 75 2.31 12.80 -2.32
N ARG A 76 2.62 14.11 -2.23
CA ARG A 76 3.70 14.71 -3.02
C ARG A 76 5.06 14.06 -2.72
N ARG A 77 5.33 13.72 -1.47
CA ARG A 77 6.57 13.03 -1.07
C ARG A 77 6.64 11.62 -1.65
N TRP A 78 5.58 10.83 -1.51
CA TRP A 78 5.53 9.46 -2.03
C TRP A 78 5.57 9.41 -3.56
N ILE A 79 4.91 10.35 -4.23
CA ILE A 79 5.01 10.52 -5.69
C ILE A 79 6.45 10.85 -6.10
N GLY A 80 7.15 11.68 -5.33
CA GLY A 80 8.57 11.95 -5.55
C GLY A 80 9.43 10.69 -5.45
N MET A 81 9.22 9.86 -4.42
CA MET A 81 9.92 8.58 -4.25
C MET A 81 9.62 7.60 -5.40
N PHE A 82 8.37 7.56 -5.84
CA PHE A 82 7.95 6.76 -7.00
C PHE A 82 8.64 7.22 -8.29
N ALA A 83 8.66 8.53 -8.56
CA ALA A 83 9.30 9.09 -9.74
C ALA A 83 10.80 8.79 -9.78
N GLU A 84 11.52 8.92 -8.65
CA GLU A 84 12.92 8.50 -8.57
C GLU A 84 13.07 7.03 -8.92
N ARG A 85 12.20 6.18 -8.37
CA ARG A 85 12.29 4.74 -8.61
C ARG A 85 12.04 4.39 -10.08
N LEU A 86 11.12 5.09 -10.74
CA LEU A 86 10.90 4.96 -12.17
C LEU A 86 12.17 5.33 -12.96
N PHE A 87 12.80 6.47 -12.67
CA PHE A 87 14.02 6.88 -13.37
C PHE A 87 15.21 5.93 -13.17
N GLU A 88 15.25 5.22 -12.04
CA GLU A 88 16.28 4.22 -11.75
C GLU A 88 16.06 2.88 -12.49
N THR A 89 14.84 2.58 -12.92
CA THR A 89 14.47 1.21 -13.32
C THR A 89 13.83 1.09 -14.69
N ALA A 90 13.25 2.17 -15.22
CA ALA A 90 12.58 2.18 -16.51
C ALA A 90 13.45 2.89 -17.57
N PRO A 91 13.59 2.31 -18.76
CA PRO A 91 14.21 3.00 -19.90
C PRO A 91 13.49 4.31 -20.23
N GLN A 92 14.25 5.30 -20.69
CA GLN A 92 13.74 6.62 -21.06
C GLN A 92 12.61 6.52 -22.09
N ALA A 93 12.77 5.70 -23.14
CA ALA A 93 11.75 5.55 -24.17
C ALA A 93 10.40 5.08 -23.60
N GLN A 94 10.41 4.22 -22.58
CA GLN A 94 9.18 3.78 -21.92
C GLN A 94 8.58 4.86 -21.05
N LEU A 95 9.41 5.67 -20.38
CA LEU A 95 8.96 6.79 -19.56
C LEU A 95 8.34 7.91 -20.40
N GLU A 96 8.90 8.19 -21.58
CA GLU A 96 8.35 9.17 -22.51
C GLU A 96 6.97 8.73 -23.04
N ILE A 97 6.79 7.43 -23.34
CA ILE A 97 5.48 6.87 -23.71
C ILE A 97 4.51 6.98 -22.53
N LEU A 98 4.92 6.53 -21.34
CA LEU A 98 4.08 6.56 -20.14
C LEU A 98 3.67 8.00 -19.73
N CYS A 99 4.46 9.00 -20.10
CA CYS A 99 4.23 10.41 -19.78
C CYS A 99 3.78 11.23 -21.00
N ASP A 100 3.15 10.61 -22.00
CA ASP A 100 2.66 11.30 -23.21
C ASP A 100 1.43 12.21 -22.98
N GLY A 101 0.86 12.16 -21.78
CA GLY A 101 -0.31 12.94 -21.38
C GLY A 101 -1.65 12.38 -21.81
N SER A 102 -1.69 11.19 -22.42
CA SER A 102 -2.94 10.48 -22.67
C SER A 102 -3.62 10.05 -21.36
N GLU A 103 -4.94 9.92 -21.42
CA GLU A 103 -5.73 9.48 -20.26
C GLU A 103 -5.34 8.05 -19.85
N GLU A 104 -5.15 7.17 -20.84
CA GLU A 104 -4.79 5.76 -20.66
C GLU A 104 -3.45 5.62 -19.93
N ASN A 105 -2.41 6.30 -20.41
CA ASN A 105 -1.09 6.24 -19.78
C ASN A 105 -1.10 6.93 -18.41
N GLY A 106 -1.88 7.99 -18.24
CA GLY A 106 -2.10 8.57 -16.91
C GLY A 106 -2.77 7.59 -15.93
N GLY A 107 -3.68 6.76 -16.41
CA GLY A 107 -4.29 5.66 -15.64
C GLY A 107 -3.28 4.57 -15.30
N ALA A 108 -2.48 4.16 -16.28
CA ALA A 108 -1.38 3.20 -16.08
C ALA A 108 -0.35 3.72 -15.06
N LEU A 109 -0.01 5.01 -15.12
CA LEU A 109 0.88 5.66 -14.15
C LEU A 109 0.30 5.64 -12.74
N ALA A 110 -1.00 5.89 -12.59
CA ALA A 110 -1.69 5.80 -11.30
C ALA A 110 -1.72 4.37 -10.76
N LEU A 111 -1.97 3.37 -11.61
CA LEU A 111 -1.90 1.97 -11.22
C LEU A 111 -0.48 1.58 -10.77
N ALA A 112 0.54 1.95 -11.54
CA ALA A 112 1.93 1.70 -11.18
C ALA A 112 2.32 2.37 -9.85
N PHE A 113 1.80 3.58 -9.59
CA PHE A 113 1.97 4.25 -8.30
C PHE A 113 1.32 3.49 -7.15
N VAL A 114 0.08 3.01 -7.30
CA VAL A 114 -0.59 2.19 -6.27
C VAL A 114 0.21 0.91 -6.00
N MET A 115 0.63 0.20 -7.04
CA MET A 115 1.48 -1.00 -6.89
C MET A 115 2.82 -0.68 -6.19
N PHE A 116 3.40 0.50 -6.43
CA PHE A 116 4.59 0.96 -5.73
C PHE A 116 4.33 1.18 -4.23
N LEU A 117 3.20 1.78 -3.87
CA LEU A 117 2.80 1.97 -2.46
C LEU A 117 2.61 0.63 -1.72
N GLU A 118 2.16 -0.41 -2.43
CA GLU A 118 1.98 -1.77 -1.89
C GLU A 118 3.31 -2.53 -1.69
N SER A 119 4.44 -1.97 -2.13
CA SER A 119 5.72 -2.61 -1.88
C SER A 119 6.04 -2.64 -0.38
N ALA A 120 6.62 -3.74 0.12
CA ALA A 120 6.97 -3.90 1.53
C ALA A 120 7.91 -2.79 2.06
N ARG A 121 8.69 -2.16 1.17
CA ARG A 121 9.50 -0.99 1.51
C ARG A 121 8.62 0.25 1.74
N MET A 122 7.70 0.53 0.82
CA MET A 122 6.83 1.70 0.93
C MET A 122 5.82 1.56 2.06
N GLU A 123 5.32 0.35 2.35
CA GLU A 123 4.44 0.12 3.50
C GLU A 123 5.10 0.58 4.82
N LYS A 124 6.39 0.25 5.01
CA LYS A 124 7.18 0.71 6.17
C LYS A 124 7.37 2.23 6.15
N GLN A 125 7.77 2.78 4.99
CA GLN A 125 7.99 4.22 4.86
C GLN A 125 6.72 5.04 5.11
N MET A 126 5.57 4.59 4.61
CA MET A 126 4.29 5.26 4.84
C MET A 126 3.91 5.24 6.32
N ALA A 127 4.12 4.12 7.02
CA ALA A 127 3.86 4.03 8.46
C ALA A 127 4.73 5.03 9.26
N GLU A 128 6.02 5.14 8.91
CA GLU A 128 6.94 6.11 9.51
C GLU A 128 6.51 7.56 9.21
N ASP A 129 6.17 7.85 7.95
CA ASP A 129 5.76 9.17 7.50
C ASP A 129 4.45 9.62 8.15
N LEU A 130 3.47 8.73 8.29
CA LEU A 130 2.21 8.99 8.98
C LEU A 130 2.44 9.28 10.47
N LYS A 131 3.29 8.49 11.14
CA LYS A 131 3.66 8.71 12.54
C LYS A 131 4.37 10.04 12.75
N ALA A 132 5.26 10.41 11.83
CA ALA A 132 5.93 11.71 11.86
C ALA A 132 4.95 12.86 11.62
N PHE A 133 4.01 12.68 10.68
CA PHE A 133 2.99 13.67 10.34
C PHE A 133 2.03 13.92 11.51
N SER A 134 1.58 12.87 12.19
CA SER A 134 0.72 13.00 13.38
C SER A 134 1.40 13.71 14.55
N GLY A 135 2.73 13.54 14.69
CA GLY A 135 3.51 14.25 15.71
C GLY A 135 3.73 15.74 15.40
N ALA A 136 3.67 16.14 14.12
CA ALA A 136 3.89 17.51 13.67
C ALA A 136 2.59 18.32 13.51
N ALA A 137 1.47 17.67 13.18
CA ALA A 137 0.18 18.31 12.91
C ALA A 137 -0.66 18.61 14.17
N GLY A 138 -0.02 18.92 15.30
CA GLY A 138 -0.61 19.03 16.65
C GLY A 138 -1.91 19.83 16.76
N GLY A 139 -3.03 19.15 16.51
CA GLY A 139 -4.38 19.72 16.56
C GLY A 139 -5.50 18.69 16.75
N GLY A 140 -5.31 17.44 16.33
CA GLY A 140 -6.20 16.32 16.68
C GLY A 140 -5.72 15.66 17.97
N GLY A 141 -6.52 15.70 19.03
CA GLY A 141 -6.17 15.09 20.32
C GLY A 141 -5.89 13.59 20.21
N GLU A 142 -5.29 13.01 21.24
CA GLU A 142 -4.98 11.56 21.34
C GLU A 142 -6.18 10.65 20.98
N GLN A 143 -7.40 11.16 21.17
CA GLN A 143 -8.64 10.45 20.89
C GLN A 143 -8.97 10.35 19.39
N GLU A 144 -8.66 11.37 18.60
CA GLU A 144 -8.85 11.35 17.15
C GLU A 144 -7.79 10.46 16.48
N ALA A 145 -6.56 10.49 16.99
CA ALA A 145 -5.51 9.55 16.58
C ALA A 145 -5.87 8.08 16.91
N GLN A 146 -6.47 7.82 18.07
CA GLN A 146 -6.95 6.48 18.45
C GLN A 146 -8.12 6.00 17.57
N LEU A 147 -9.08 6.88 17.23
CA LEU A 147 -10.18 6.52 16.33
C LEU A 147 -9.69 6.31 14.88
N ALA A 148 -8.74 7.11 14.40
CA ALA A 148 -8.12 6.92 13.09
C ALA A 148 -7.30 5.62 13.03
N ASP A 149 -6.58 5.28 14.09
CA ASP A 149 -5.85 4.00 14.18
C ASP A 149 -6.82 2.82 14.25
N LEU A 150 -7.96 2.96 14.95
CA LEU A 150 -9.02 1.96 14.97
C LEU A 150 -9.66 1.78 13.58
N ALA A 151 -9.94 2.86 12.86
CA ALA A 151 -10.45 2.82 11.49
C ALA A 151 -9.42 2.17 10.54
N ALA A 152 -8.15 2.55 10.64
CA ALA A 152 -7.07 1.98 9.84
C ALA A 152 -6.83 0.49 10.14
N SER A 153 -6.91 0.07 11.40
CA SER A 153 -6.80 -1.34 11.78
C SER A 153 -8.02 -2.16 11.36
N TYR A 154 -9.23 -1.58 11.41
CA TYR A 154 -10.44 -2.19 10.84
C TYR A 154 -10.34 -2.37 9.32
N LEU A 155 -9.92 -1.33 8.59
CA LEU A 155 -9.71 -1.36 7.14
C LEU A 155 -8.67 -2.42 6.78
N ARG A 156 -7.50 -2.42 7.45
CA ARG A 156 -6.47 -3.46 7.28
C ARG A 156 -7.00 -4.86 7.52
N ALA A 157 -7.74 -5.10 8.61
CA ALA A 157 -8.31 -6.40 8.93
C ALA A 157 -9.37 -6.87 7.91
N ARG A 158 -10.05 -5.95 7.21
CA ARG A 158 -10.99 -6.29 6.14
C ARG A 158 -10.30 -6.54 4.81
N VAL A 159 -9.25 -5.78 4.48
CA VAL A 159 -8.39 -6.04 3.31
C VAL A 159 -7.73 -7.41 3.42
N VAL A 160 -7.21 -7.78 4.61
CA VAL A 160 -6.68 -9.14 4.87
C VAL A 160 -7.76 -10.20 4.62
N ARG A 161 -8.99 -10.02 5.13
CA ARG A 161 -10.09 -10.96 4.88
C ARG A 161 -10.52 -11.04 3.41
N LEU A 162 -10.43 -9.94 2.65
CA LEU A 162 -10.67 -9.95 1.22
C LEU A 162 -9.55 -10.68 0.46
N ALA A 163 -8.30 -10.48 0.86
CA ALA A 163 -7.16 -11.22 0.32
C ALA A 163 -7.28 -12.73 0.59
N GLU A 164 -7.67 -13.12 1.81
CA GLU A 164 -7.94 -14.52 2.17
C GLU A 164 -9.09 -15.13 1.37
N LYS A 165 -10.17 -14.37 1.15
CA LYS A 165 -11.32 -14.81 0.34
C LYS A 165 -10.97 -14.96 -1.14
N ASN A 166 -10.07 -14.13 -1.66
CA ASN A 166 -9.63 -14.14 -3.06
C ASN A 166 -8.45 -15.11 -3.32
N ALA A 167 -7.74 -15.55 -2.29
CA ALA A 167 -6.64 -16.52 -2.41
C ALA A 167 -7.11 -17.96 -2.77
N GLY A 168 -8.41 -18.25 -2.70
CA GLY A 168 -8.98 -19.57 -3.01
C GLY A 168 -8.52 -20.70 -2.08
N PRO A 169 -9.28 -21.81 -1.96
CA PRO A 169 -8.93 -22.94 -1.12
C PRO A 169 -7.81 -23.76 -1.79
N GLY A 170 -6.56 -23.30 -1.67
CA GLY A 170 -5.40 -24.00 -2.21
C GLY A 170 -4.06 -23.70 -1.55
N ALA A 171 -3.92 -22.57 -0.83
CA ALA A 171 -2.62 -22.15 -0.31
C ALA A 171 -2.30 -22.59 1.14
N THR A 172 -3.24 -23.16 1.89
CA THR A 172 -3.02 -23.57 3.30
C THR A 172 -2.70 -25.06 3.49
N ALA A 173 -2.61 -25.85 2.42
CA ALA A 173 -2.38 -27.30 2.53
C ALA A 173 -0.92 -27.71 2.82
N ASN A 174 -0.01 -26.78 3.09
CA ASN A 174 1.40 -27.11 3.37
C ASN A 174 1.94 -26.49 4.68
N MET A 175 1.12 -26.48 5.72
CA MET A 175 1.60 -26.29 7.10
C MET A 175 0.85 -27.24 8.05
N ALA A 176 0.89 -28.54 7.75
CA ALA A 176 0.64 -29.55 8.78
C ALA A 176 1.98 -29.88 9.46
N PRO A 177 2.07 -29.84 10.81
CA PRO A 177 3.27 -30.25 11.51
C PRO A 177 3.46 -31.75 11.33
N LYS A 178 4.61 -32.18 10.80
CA LYS A 178 5.02 -33.58 10.79
C LYS A 178 5.26 -34.05 12.23
N GLY A 179 4.20 -34.50 12.88
CA GLY A 179 4.24 -35.18 14.17
C GLY A 179 4.00 -36.68 14.00
N GLY A 180 4.96 -37.49 14.46
CA GLY A 180 4.87 -38.95 14.65
C GLY A 180 6.01 -39.71 13.93
N SER A 181 6.76 -40.64 14.52
CA SER A 181 6.70 -41.30 15.82
C SER A 181 8.03 -42.01 16.12
N ALA A 182 8.41 -42.03 17.40
CA ALA A 182 9.07 -43.10 18.17
C ALA A 182 10.30 -43.87 17.62
N LYS A 183 11.39 -43.88 18.43
CA LYS A 183 12.18 -45.12 18.64
C LYS A 183 12.95 -45.16 19.98
N LYS A 184 12.50 -46.10 20.84
CA LYS A 184 13.23 -47.07 21.70
C LYS A 184 14.49 -46.66 22.51
N GLY A 185 14.42 -47.04 23.80
CA GLY A 185 15.55 -47.45 24.66
C GLY A 185 15.33 -46.97 26.09
N GLY A 186 14.80 -47.77 27.02
CA GLY A 186 15.57 -48.68 27.91
C GLY A 186 16.17 -47.87 29.08
N GLN A 187 16.15 -48.23 30.36
CA GLN A 187 15.85 -49.47 31.06
C GLN A 187 15.90 -49.16 32.58
N LYS A 188 15.05 -49.82 33.38
CA LYS A 188 15.19 -50.19 34.81
C LYS A 188 15.38 -49.13 35.91
N GLY A 189 14.45 -49.17 36.88
CA GLY A 189 14.64 -48.65 38.24
C GLY A 189 13.49 -49.03 39.19
N ARG A 190 13.48 -50.29 39.67
CA ARG A 190 12.80 -50.77 40.90
C ARG A 190 13.05 -49.78 42.07
N LYS A 191 12.18 -49.47 43.04
CA LYS A 191 11.21 -50.24 43.85
C LYS A 191 10.37 -49.23 44.70
N LYS A 192 9.07 -49.51 44.83
CA LYS A 192 8.09 -49.28 45.94
C LYS A 192 8.63 -48.98 47.38
N PRO A 193 7.78 -48.61 48.37
CA PRO A 193 6.73 -47.57 48.43
C PRO A 193 6.77 -46.78 49.78
N ALA A 194 5.75 -45.94 49.99
CA ALA A 194 5.39 -45.20 51.20
C ALA A 194 5.40 -46.01 52.52
N ASP A 195 5.56 -45.30 53.65
CA ASP A 195 4.50 -45.14 54.67
C ASP A 195 4.90 -44.12 55.75
N ASN A 196 3.87 -43.39 56.24
CA ASN A 196 3.80 -42.38 57.32
C ASN A 196 4.38 -40.98 57.11
#